data_AF-A0A177ZKQ2-F1
#
_entry.id   AF-A0A177ZKQ2-F1
#
_cell.length_a   1.000
_cell.length_b   1.000
_cell.length_c   1.000
_cell.angle_alpha   90.00
_cell.angle_beta   90.00
_cell.angle_gamma   90.00
#
_symmetry.space_group_name_H-M   'P 1'
#
loop_
_entity.id
_entity.type
_entity.pdbx_description
1 polymer ?
#
loop_
_entity_poly.entity_id
_entity_poly.type
_entity_poly.pdbx_seq_one_letter_code
_entity_poly.pdbx_strand_id
1 'polypeptide(L)'
;MLKLKTLVMVLCLSVAMTTTAGGVLAHGSNHFKMDKGEFQTLIDKGYAKKDIYHAKGIAYFAKKDIEDVLNHYQKSGSWEKTASHFGVDLKKMKAKHKKMKAKHEKIKKFYKENEEEILIFIAGYSSLSIEELKKIQQDNSLKTQQLMRAAIIAKLSNSALVDIVNEQKMGKKFYEIAKNRNVKKNEFIKEMKRIHHEMEENIRS
;
A
#
# COMPACT_ATOMS: atom_id res chain seq x y z
N MET A 1 -30.01 -72.57 1.44
CA MET A 1 -29.21 -72.75 2.67
C MET A 1 -28.73 -71.38 3.13
N LEU A 2 -29.27 -70.94 4.27
CA LEU A 2 -29.04 -69.65 4.95
C LEU A 2 -27.70 -69.66 5.71
N LYS A 3 -26.98 -68.51 5.74
CA LYS A 3 -26.45 -67.80 6.94
C LYS A 3 -26.08 -66.38 6.48
N LEU A 4 -26.91 -65.35 6.66
CA LEU A 4 -27.16 -64.57 7.88
C LEU A 4 -25.89 -64.19 8.66
N LYS A 5 -25.42 -62.95 8.47
CA LYS A 5 -24.77 -62.17 9.53
C LYS A 5 -25.26 -60.72 9.47
N THR A 6 -26.12 -60.42 10.42
CA THR A 6 -26.58 -59.12 10.92
C THR A 6 -25.39 -58.20 11.23
N LEU A 7 -25.51 -56.88 10.98
CA LEU A 7 -25.42 -55.88 12.06
C LEU A 7 -25.74 -54.44 11.60
N VAL A 8 -26.83 -53.93 12.18
CA VAL A 8 -27.02 -52.61 12.82
C VAL A 8 -26.79 -51.33 11.99
N MET A 9 -27.94 -50.76 11.67
CA MET A 9 -28.27 -49.37 11.39
C MET A 9 -27.88 -48.45 12.56
N VAL A 10 -27.05 -47.43 12.32
CA VAL A 10 -26.98 -46.23 13.19
C VAL A 10 -27.10 -45.00 12.29
N LEU A 11 -28.29 -44.41 12.35
CA LEU A 11 -28.63 -43.12 11.76
C LEU A 11 -28.17 -42.02 12.73
N CYS A 12 -26.97 -41.48 12.54
CA CYS A 12 -26.53 -40.25 13.22
C CYS A 12 -26.83 -39.06 12.32
N LEU A 13 -27.97 -38.43 12.57
CA LEU A 13 -28.35 -37.14 12.03
C LEU A 13 -27.50 -36.06 12.72
N SER A 14 -26.31 -35.77 12.18
CA SER A 14 -25.48 -34.65 12.67
C SER A 14 -25.91 -33.36 11.96
N VAL A 15 -26.71 -32.56 12.65
CA VAL A 15 -26.94 -31.14 12.32
C VAL A 15 -25.63 -30.40 12.56
N ALA A 16 -24.87 -30.17 11.49
CA ALA A 16 -23.77 -29.22 11.53
C ALA A 16 -24.35 -27.81 11.35
N MET A 17 -24.57 -27.11 12.47
CA MET A 17 -24.62 -25.65 12.47
C MET A 17 -23.26 -25.14 11.96
N THR A 18 -23.21 -24.68 10.72
CA THR A 18 -22.07 -23.92 10.23
C THR A 18 -22.10 -22.55 10.89
N THR A 19 -21.32 -22.43 11.95
CA THR A 19 -20.93 -21.15 12.55
C THR A 19 -20.35 -20.26 11.45
N THR A 20 -21.00 -19.15 11.15
CA THR A 20 -20.42 -18.07 10.37
C THR A 20 -19.21 -17.54 11.15
N ALA A 21 -18.01 -17.90 10.69
CA ALA A 21 -16.80 -17.20 11.09
C ALA A 21 -16.87 -15.80 10.49
N GLY A 22 -17.56 -14.89 11.16
CA GLY A 22 -17.43 -13.46 11.00
C GLY A 22 -16.01 -13.07 11.39
N GLY A 23 -15.08 -13.19 10.45
CA GLY A 23 -13.75 -12.61 10.56
C GLY A 23 -13.86 -11.10 10.48
N VAL A 24 -14.09 -10.45 11.61
CA VAL A 24 -13.89 -9.00 11.78
C VAL A 24 -12.38 -8.74 11.60
N LEU A 25 -11.98 -8.43 10.37
CA LEU A 25 -10.63 -7.92 10.10
C LEU A 25 -10.58 -6.47 10.59
N ALA A 26 -10.11 -6.31 11.82
CA ALA A 26 -9.70 -5.03 12.37
C ALA A 26 -8.56 -4.44 11.51
N HIS A 27 -8.90 -3.60 10.53
CA HIS A 27 -7.93 -2.97 9.64
C HIS A 27 -7.22 -1.79 10.32
N GLY A 28 -5.98 -2.03 10.74
CA GLY A 28 -5.06 -1.01 11.25
C GLY A 28 -4.69 0.06 10.21
N SER A 29 -5.30 1.23 10.35
CA SER A 29 -4.71 2.58 10.20
C SER A 29 -3.69 2.85 9.07
N ASN A 30 -4.04 2.55 7.81
CA ASN A 30 -3.35 3.11 6.63
C ASN A 30 -4.31 3.33 5.45
N HIS A 31 -5.50 3.86 5.74
CA HIS A 31 -6.71 3.89 4.90
C HIS A 31 -6.61 4.55 3.50
N PHE A 32 -5.46 5.09 3.06
CA PHE A 32 -5.36 5.65 1.70
C PHE A 32 -4.92 4.61 0.66
N LYS A 33 -4.28 3.51 1.06
CA LYS A 33 -3.95 2.38 0.18
C LYS A 33 -4.89 1.22 0.52
N MET A 34 -5.58 0.71 -0.50
CA MET A 34 -6.46 -0.44 -0.39
C MET A 34 -5.61 -1.64 -0.82
N ASP A 35 -5.76 -2.75 -0.14
CA ASP A 35 -5.06 -3.96 -0.54
C ASP A 35 -5.62 -4.49 -1.88
N LYS A 36 -4.78 -5.15 -2.70
CA LYS A 36 -5.24 -5.67 -3.99
C LYS A 36 -6.31 -6.76 -3.80
N GLY A 37 -6.18 -7.60 -2.78
CA GLY A 37 -7.16 -8.65 -2.46
C GLY A 37 -8.47 -8.06 -1.96
N GLU A 38 -8.40 -7.02 -1.11
CA GLU A 38 -9.59 -6.26 -0.66
C GLU A 38 -10.31 -5.62 -1.85
N PHE A 39 -9.58 -4.97 -2.76
CA PHE A 39 -10.14 -4.39 -3.98
C PHE A 39 -10.81 -5.46 -4.85
N GLN A 40 -10.16 -6.61 -5.04
CA GLN A 40 -10.71 -7.70 -5.85
C GLN A 40 -11.96 -8.29 -5.23
N THR A 41 -11.98 -8.48 -3.90
CA THR A 41 -13.16 -8.98 -3.17
C THR A 41 -14.38 -8.08 -3.40
N LEU A 42 -14.20 -6.75 -3.43
CA LEU A 42 -15.30 -5.81 -3.71
C LEU A 42 -15.77 -5.90 -5.17
N ILE A 43 -14.88 -6.15 -6.12
CA ILE A 43 -15.25 -6.40 -7.52
C ILE A 43 -16.06 -7.70 -7.64
N ASP A 44 -15.61 -8.76 -6.97
CA ASP A 44 -16.28 -10.06 -6.99
C ASP A 44 -17.66 -10.01 -6.32
N LYS A 45 -17.84 -9.10 -5.35
CA LYS A 45 -19.15 -8.74 -4.77
C LYS A 45 -20.05 -7.91 -5.71
N GLY A 46 -19.58 -7.55 -6.90
CA GLY A 46 -20.35 -6.84 -7.93
C GLY A 46 -20.27 -5.32 -7.89
N TYR A 47 -19.40 -4.73 -7.05
CA TYR A 47 -19.25 -3.28 -7.03
C TYR A 47 -18.44 -2.79 -8.24
N ALA A 48 -18.85 -1.65 -8.82
CA ALA A 48 -18.08 -1.05 -9.91
C ALA A 48 -16.77 -0.43 -9.38
N LYS A 49 -15.67 -0.57 -10.16
CA LYS A 49 -14.35 0.01 -9.83
C LYS A 49 -14.44 1.49 -9.42
N LYS A 50 -15.21 2.28 -10.16
CA LYS A 50 -15.40 3.72 -9.89
C LYS A 50 -16.03 3.97 -8.51
N ASP A 51 -16.95 3.12 -8.08
CA ASP A 51 -17.70 3.29 -6.84
C ASP A 51 -16.84 2.89 -5.64
N ILE A 52 -16.04 1.84 -5.79
CA ILE A 52 -15.01 1.47 -4.82
C ILE A 52 -14.05 2.64 -4.56
N TYR A 53 -13.60 3.35 -5.59
CA TYR A 53 -12.73 4.51 -5.40
C TYR A 53 -13.40 5.68 -4.67
N HIS A 54 -14.68 5.96 -4.97
CA HIS A 54 -15.44 7.00 -4.26
C HIS A 54 -15.67 6.62 -2.79
N ALA A 55 -16.15 5.40 -2.57
CA ALA A 55 -16.44 4.89 -1.24
C ALA A 55 -15.18 4.87 -0.36
N LYS A 56 -14.03 4.45 -0.92
CA LYS A 56 -12.74 4.49 -0.23
C LYS A 56 -12.36 5.91 0.22
N GLY A 57 -12.61 6.90 -0.63
CA GLY A 57 -12.39 8.31 -0.29
C GLY A 57 -13.22 8.70 0.93
N ILE A 58 -14.52 8.44 0.92
CA ILE A 58 -15.42 8.75 2.03
C ILE A 58 -15.02 7.97 3.29
N ALA A 59 -14.81 6.65 3.19
CA ALA A 59 -14.41 5.77 4.28
C ALA A 59 -13.13 6.26 4.99
N TYR A 60 -12.12 6.70 4.23
CA TYR A 60 -10.89 7.29 4.78
C TYR A 60 -11.16 8.52 5.66
N PHE A 61 -12.01 9.44 5.21
CA PHE A 61 -12.32 10.67 5.95
C PHE A 61 -13.28 10.42 7.12
N ALA A 62 -14.21 9.49 6.94
CA ALA A 62 -15.19 9.10 7.94
C ALA A 62 -14.61 8.17 9.03
N LYS A 63 -13.44 7.57 8.77
CA LYS A 63 -12.88 6.46 9.58
C LYS A 63 -13.88 5.31 9.73
N LYS A 64 -14.48 4.91 8.60
CA LYS A 64 -15.48 3.83 8.50
C LYS A 64 -15.00 2.73 7.56
N ASP A 65 -15.69 1.60 7.61
CA ASP A 65 -15.49 0.53 6.65
C ASP A 65 -15.96 0.96 5.26
N ILE A 66 -15.31 0.46 4.22
CA ILE A 66 -15.69 0.80 2.85
C ILE A 66 -17.00 0.13 2.44
N GLU A 67 -17.30 -1.07 2.93
CA GLU A 67 -18.54 -1.77 2.64
C GLU A 67 -19.73 -1.05 3.23
N ASP A 68 -19.60 -0.46 4.42
CA ASP A 68 -20.64 0.41 5.00
C ASP A 68 -20.98 1.57 4.07
N VAL A 69 -19.95 2.19 3.48
CA VAL A 69 -20.11 3.31 2.55
C VAL A 69 -20.75 2.87 1.23
N LEU A 70 -20.32 1.73 0.68
CA LEU A 70 -20.87 1.16 -0.54
C LEU A 70 -22.34 0.75 -0.38
N ASN A 71 -22.67 0.10 0.74
CA ASN A 71 -24.04 -0.31 1.08
C ASN A 71 -24.96 0.90 1.25
N HIS A 72 -24.46 1.98 1.88
CA HIS A 72 -25.24 3.21 1.97
C HIS A 72 -25.43 3.87 0.59
N TYR A 73 -24.39 3.88 -0.26
CA TYR A 73 -24.49 4.43 -1.62
C TYR A 73 -25.54 3.70 -2.48
N GLN A 74 -25.61 2.37 -2.40
CA GLN A 74 -26.64 1.59 -3.10
C GLN A 74 -28.07 2.00 -2.69
N LYS A 75 -28.29 2.40 -1.44
CA LYS A 75 -29.59 2.89 -0.94
C LYS A 75 -29.85 4.35 -1.33
N SER A 76 -28.83 5.20 -1.27
CA SER A 76 -28.97 6.65 -1.45
C SER A 76 -28.95 7.09 -2.92
N GLY A 77 -28.26 6.34 -3.78
CA GLY A 77 -28.00 6.67 -5.18
C GLY A 77 -27.13 7.91 -5.41
N SER A 78 -26.60 8.55 -4.36
CA SER A 78 -25.89 9.83 -4.43
C SER A 78 -24.68 9.87 -3.51
N TRP A 79 -23.52 10.20 -4.09
CA TRP A 79 -22.28 10.36 -3.32
C TRP A 79 -22.34 11.54 -2.35
N GLU A 80 -23.08 12.60 -2.68
CA GLU A 80 -23.34 13.76 -1.81
C GLU A 80 -24.11 13.35 -0.56
N LYS A 81 -25.18 12.57 -0.73
CA LYS A 81 -25.98 12.05 0.40
C LYS A 81 -25.15 11.08 1.23
N THR A 82 -24.44 10.16 0.57
CA THR A 82 -23.57 9.19 1.25
C THR A 82 -22.50 9.89 2.08
N ALA A 83 -21.77 10.85 1.50
CA ALA A 83 -20.75 11.58 2.24
C ALA A 83 -21.34 12.37 3.41
N SER A 84 -22.48 13.04 3.21
CA SER A 84 -23.18 13.77 4.28
C SER A 84 -23.61 12.85 5.42
N HIS A 85 -24.13 11.66 5.11
CA HIS A 85 -24.49 10.64 6.11
C HIS A 85 -23.30 10.26 6.99
N PHE A 86 -22.10 10.15 6.42
CA PHE A 86 -20.87 9.84 7.14
C PHE A 86 -20.12 11.07 7.68
N GLY A 87 -20.73 12.26 7.64
CA GLY A 87 -20.12 13.50 8.14
C GLY A 87 -18.90 13.98 7.32
N VAL A 88 -18.79 13.57 6.05
CA VAL A 88 -17.69 13.92 5.15
C VAL A 88 -18.05 15.10 4.27
N ASP A 89 -17.28 16.18 4.39
CA ASP A 89 -17.34 17.31 3.46
C ASP A 89 -16.64 16.93 2.13
N LEU A 90 -17.45 16.67 1.09
CA LEU A 90 -16.95 16.31 -0.24
C LEU A 90 -16.07 17.39 -0.86
N LYS A 91 -16.33 18.68 -0.61
CA LYS A 91 -15.50 19.77 -1.16
C LYS A 91 -14.11 19.71 -0.54
N LYS A 92 -14.02 19.57 0.80
CA LYS A 92 -12.74 19.38 1.49
C LYS A 92 -12.01 18.11 1.05
N MET A 93 -12.74 17.00 0.87
CA MET A 93 -12.19 15.76 0.36
C MET A 93 -11.57 15.93 -1.03
N LYS A 94 -12.32 16.49 -1.99
CA LYS A 94 -11.87 16.77 -3.37
C LYS A 94 -10.66 17.71 -3.37
N ALA A 95 -10.68 18.77 -2.56
CA ALA A 95 -9.55 19.71 -2.44
C ALA A 95 -8.28 19.02 -1.92
N LYS A 96 -8.39 18.18 -0.88
CA LYS A 96 -7.25 17.40 -0.37
C LYS A 96 -6.73 16.42 -1.43
N HIS A 97 -7.61 15.74 -2.15
CA HIS A 97 -7.23 14.85 -3.24
C HIS A 97 -6.46 15.59 -4.35
N LYS A 98 -6.96 16.75 -4.79
CA LYS A 98 -6.29 17.61 -5.77
C LYS A 98 -4.89 18.03 -5.30
N LYS A 99 -4.76 18.45 -4.03
CA LYS A 99 -3.46 18.83 -3.43
C LYS A 99 -2.48 17.65 -3.38
N MET A 100 -2.95 16.46 -3.01
CA MET A 100 -2.11 15.25 -2.99
C MET A 100 -1.67 14.84 -4.40
N LYS A 101 -2.58 14.89 -5.38
CA LYS A 101 -2.26 14.62 -6.79
C LYS A 101 -1.21 15.60 -7.31
N ALA A 102 -1.41 16.90 -7.12
CA ALA A 102 -0.44 17.93 -7.52
C ALA A 102 0.94 17.71 -6.87
N LYS A 103 0.98 17.37 -5.57
CA LYS A 103 2.23 17.02 -4.89
C LYS A 103 2.90 15.78 -5.49
N HIS A 104 2.12 14.74 -5.79
CA HIS A 104 2.64 13.51 -6.41
C HIS A 104 3.24 13.79 -7.78
N GLU A 105 2.55 14.55 -8.63
CA GLU A 105 3.06 14.91 -9.96
C GLU A 105 4.31 15.79 -9.86
N LYS A 106 4.37 16.75 -8.92
CA LYS A 106 5.57 17.56 -8.70
C LYS A 106 6.78 16.69 -8.34
N ILE A 107 6.61 15.75 -7.41
CA ILE A 107 7.69 14.82 -7.01
C ILE A 107 8.09 13.95 -8.20
N LYS A 108 7.11 13.36 -8.92
CA LYS A 108 7.39 12.52 -10.09
C LYS A 108 8.17 13.28 -11.16
N LYS A 109 7.80 14.53 -11.43
CA LYS A 109 8.48 15.43 -12.37
C LYS A 109 9.92 15.70 -11.92
N PHE A 110 10.12 16.08 -10.65
CA PHE A 110 11.45 16.30 -10.08
C PHE A 110 12.39 15.10 -10.26
N TYR A 111 11.93 13.88 -9.94
CA TYR A 111 12.75 12.68 -10.11
C TYR A 111 13.06 12.35 -11.58
N LYS A 112 12.18 12.73 -12.51
CA LYS A 112 12.37 12.48 -13.95
C LYS A 112 13.34 13.49 -14.56
N GLU A 113 13.25 14.75 -14.16
CA GLU A 113 14.04 15.85 -14.75
C GLU A 113 15.46 15.92 -14.22
N ASN A 114 15.73 15.35 -13.04
CA ASN A 114 17.03 15.41 -12.36
C ASN A 114 17.56 13.99 -12.09
N GLU A 115 17.32 13.06 -13.02
CA GLU A 115 17.63 11.64 -12.80
C GLU A 115 19.13 11.41 -12.52
N GLU A 116 20.02 12.04 -13.30
CA GLU A 116 21.46 11.86 -13.17
C GLU A 116 22.02 12.46 -11.88
N GLU A 117 21.61 13.68 -11.52
CA GLU A 117 22.03 14.37 -10.30
C GLU A 117 21.55 13.62 -9.06
N ILE A 118 20.32 13.07 -9.10
CA ILE A 118 19.81 12.24 -8.01
C ILE A 118 20.61 10.93 -7.92
N LEU A 119 21.01 10.32 -9.04
CA LEU A 119 21.86 9.12 -9.00
C LEU A 119 23.23 9.41 -8.41
N ILE A 120 23.87 10.53 -8.78
CA ILE A 120 25.14 10.98 -8.18
C ILE A 120 24.97 11.18 -6.67
N PHE A 121 23.88 11.83 -6.25
CA PHE A 121 23.57 11.99 -4.83
C PHE A 121 23.42 10.64 -4.12
N ILE A 122 22.66 9.70 -4.70
CA ILE A 122 22.47 8.36 -4.12
C ILE A 122 23.81 7.62 -4.02
N ALA A 123 24.67 7.72 -5.03
CA ALA A 123 25.98 7.08 -5.06
C ALA A 123 26.84 7.56 -3.88
N GLY A 124 26.96 8.88 -3.70
CA GLY A 124 27.64 9.47 -2.55
C GLY A 124 27.02 9.07 -1.21
N TYR A 125 25.69 9.09 -1.12
CA TYR A 125 24.95 8.72 0.09
C TYR A 125 25.12 7.24 0.49
N SER A 126 25.29 6.36 -0.50
CA SER A 126 25.45 4.91 -0.30
C SER A 126 26.90 4.43 -0.35
N SER A 127 27.85 5.36 -0.53
CA SER A 127 29.29 5.06 -0.68
C SER A 127 29.57 4.04 -1.79
N LEU A 128 28.81 4.14 -2.89
CA LEU A 128 28.99 3.34 -4.10
C LEU A 128 29.49 4.23 -5.23
N SER A 129 30.18 3.63 -6.21
CA SER A 129 30.46 4.30 -7.47
C SER A 129 29.17 4.54 -8.27
N ILE A 130 29.18 5.54 -9.15
CA ILE A 130 28.03 5.82 -10.02
C ILE A 130 27.78 4.66 -10.99
N GLU A 131 28.84 3.98 -11.44
CA GLU A 131 28.78 2.80 -12.31
C GLU A 131 28.15 1.61 -11.59
N GLU A 132 28.56 1.33 -10.35
CA GLU A 132 27.98 0.28 -9.51
C GLU A 132 26.49 0.54 -9.28
N LEU A 133 26.12 1.78 -8.98
CA LEU A 133 24.75 2.18 -8.73
C LEU A 133 23.88 2.05 -10.00
N LYS A 134 24.39 2.50 -11.16
CA LYS A 134 23.71 2.35 -12.46
C LYS A 134 23.51 0.88 -12.83
N LYS A 135 24.50 0.03 -12.55
CA LYS A 135 24.37 -1.42 -12.75
C LYS A 135 23.29 -2.03 -11.86
N ILE A 136 23.24 -1.68 -10.58
CA ILE A 136 22.17 -2.12 -9.66
C ILE A 136 20.79 -1.65 -10.17
N GLN A 137 20.69 -0.41 -10.63
CA GLN A 137 19.44 0.14 -11.17
C GLN A 137 18.95 -0.64 -12.40
N GLN A 138 19.85 -0.93 -13.34
CA GLN A 138 19.55 -1.66 -14.58
C GLN A 138 19.19 -3.13 -14.31
N ASP A 139 20.03 -3.86 -13.57
CA ASP A 139 19.87 -5.30 -13.25
C ASP A 139 18.55 -5.61 -12.51
N ASN A 140 17.95 -4.59 -11.88
CA ASN A 140 16.73 -4.68 -11.09
C ASN A 140 15.57 -3.84 -11.63
N SER A 141 15.73 -3.20 -12.79
CA SER A 141 14.70 -2.35 -13.43
C SER A 141 14.09 -1.33 -12.46
N LEU A 142 14.91 -0.71 -11.62
CA LEU A 142 14.47 0.21 -10.59
C LEU A 142 14.33 1.63 -11.11
N LYS A 143 13.27 2.31 -10.69
CA LYS A 143 13.19 3.77 -10.79
C LYS A 143 14.12 4.40 -9.76
N THR A 144 14.67 5.57 -10.06
CA THR A 144 15.55 6.35 -9.17
C THR A 144 14.93 6.56 -7.77
N GLN A 145 13.62 6.82 -7.70
CA GLN A 145 12.91 6.92 -6.42
C GLN A 145 12.93 5.62 -5.60
N GLN A 146 12.88 4.46 -6.24
CA GLN A 146 12.96 3.17 -5.55
C GLN A 146 14.38 2.93 -5.02
N LEU A 147 15.40 3.29 -5.81
CA LEU A 147 16.80 3.21 -5.42
C LEU A 147 17.10 4.10 -4.21
N MET A 148 16.57 5.33 -4.19
CA MET A 148 16.65 6.21 -3.03
C MET A 148 16.05 5.57 -1.76
N ARG A 149 14.87 4.95 -1.88
CA ARG A 149 14.25 4.25 -0.74
C ARG A 149 15.10 3.08 -0.26
N ALA A 150 15.69 2.33 -1.19
CA ALA A 150 16.58 1.23 -0.86
C ALA A 150 17.81 1.72 -0.11
N ALA A 151 18.45 2.80 -0.59
CA ALA A 151 19.60 3.43 0.05
C ALA A 151 19.29 3.92 1.46
N ILE A 152 18.14 4.56 1.69
CA ILE A 152 17.72 4.98 3.03
C ILE A 152 17.56 3.80 3.97
N ILE A 153 16.91 2.72 3.52
CA ILE A 153 16.75 1.51 4.34
C ILE A 153 18.12 0.90 4.65
N ALA A 154 18.99 0.78 3.64
CA ALA A 154 20.35 0.26 3.79
C ALA A 154 21.13 1.03 4.87
N LYS A 155 21.14 2.37 4.80
CA LYS A 155 21.83 3.21 5.81
C LYS A 155 21.22 3.05 7.21
N LEU A 156 19.90 3.15 7.34
CA LEU A 156 19.24 3.09 8.64
C LEU A 156 19.29 1.71 9.30
N SER A 157 19.49 0.65 8.51
CA SER A 157 19.62 -0.73 8.99
C SER A 157 21.05 -1.26 8.98
N ASN A 158 22.04 -0.42 8.67
CA ASN A 158 23.44 -0.84 8.50
C ASN A 158 23.57 -2.11 7.62
N SER A 159 22.87 -2.12 6.49
CA SER A 159 22.77 -3.26 5.57
C SER A 159 23.28 -2.88 4.18
N ALA A 160 23.69 -3.87 3.38
CA ALA A 160 24.09 -3.61 2.00
C ALA A 160 22.89 -3.20 1.14
N LEU A 161 23.07 -2.20 0.26
CA LEU A 161 22.02 -1.73 -0.64
C LEU A 161 21.49 -2.84 -1.55
N VAL A 162 22.39 -3.71 -2.02
CA VAL A 162 22.05 -4.84 -2.90
C VAL A 162 21.08 -5.83 -2.24
N ASP A 163 21.18 -6.05 -0.93
CA ASP A 163 20.27 -6.94 -0.20
C ASP A 163 18.84 -6.37 -0.19
N ILE A 164 18.72 -5.06 0.03
CA ILE A 164 17.43 -4.36 0.02
C ILE A 164 16.78 -4.45 -1.36
N VAL A 165 17.58 -4.28 -2.41
CA VAL A 165 17.12 -4.34 -3.80
C VAL A 165 16.70 -5.75 -4.18
N ASN A 166 17.49 -6.77 -3.83
CA ASN A 166 17.17 -8.18 -4.10
C ASN A 166 15.87 -8.60 -3.43
N GLU A 167 15.67 -8.23 -2.16
CA GLU A 167 14.41 -8.49 -1.46
C GLU A 167 13.21 -7.80 -2.12
N GLN A 168 13.39 -6.58 -2.64
CA GLN A 168 12.34 -5.87 -3.37
C GLN A 168 12.02 -6.53 -4.70
N LYS A 169 13.04 -7.07 -5.40
CA LYS A 169 12.87 -7.86 -6.64
C LYS A 169 12.13 -9.18 -6.39
N MET A 170 12.27 -9.77 -5.21
CA MET A 170 11.47 -10.91 -4.76
C MET A 170 10.01 -10.55 -4.41
N GLY A 171 9.59 -9.30 -4.65
CA GLY A 171 8.22 -8.85 -4.47
C GLY A 171 7.90 -8.25 -3.08
N LYS A 172 8.87 -8.23 -2.15
CA LYS A 172 8.67 -7.59 -0.85
C LYS A 172 8.51 -6.08 -1.02
N LYS A 173 7.58 -5.50 -0.26
CA LYS A 173 7.40 -4.04 -0.26
C LYS A 173 8.48 -3.39 0.60
N PHE A 174 8.96 -2.21 0.23
CA PHE A 174 9.97 -1.48 1.02
C PHE A 174 9.63 -1.31 2.50
N TYR A 175 8.34 -1.17 2.86
CA TYR A 175 7.96 -1.09 4.28
C TYR A 175 8.16 -2.41 5.03
N GLU A 176 8.00 -3.55 4.34
CA GLU A 176 8.22 -4.89 4.91
C GLU A 176 9.71 -5.10 5.12
N ILE A 177 10.52 -4.75 4.11
CA ILE A 177 11.98 -4.84 4.18
C ILE A 177 12.50 -3.95 5.32
N ALA A 178 12.05 -2.69 5.39
CA ALA A 178 12.41 -1.77 6.47
C ALA A 178 12.02 -2.31 7.85
N LYS A 179 10.78 -2.83 7.99
CA LYS A 179 10.29 -3.40 9.25
C LYS A 179 11.12 -4.61 9.69
N ASN A 180 11.41 -5.53 8.77
CA ASN A 180 12.21 -6.73 9.05
C ASN A 180 13.64 -6.40 9.49
N ARG A 181 14.12 -5.20 9.14
CA ARG A 181 15.43 -4.67 9.50
C ARG A 181 15.38 -3.64 10.64
N ASN A 182 14.29 -3.64 11.41
CA ASN A 182 14.09 -2.75 12.56
C ASN A 182 14.15 -1.24 12.26
N VAL A 183 13.99 -0.83 11.00
CA VAL A 183 13.93 0.59 10.62
C VAL A 183 12.56 1.15 11.00
N LYS A 184 12.53 2.10 11.94
CA LYS A 184 11.26 2.69 12.39
C LYS A 184 10.69 3.62 11.31
N LYS A 185 9.35 3.58 11.14
CA LYS A 185 8.63 4.42 10.17
C LYS A 185 8.97 5.91 10.30
N ASN A 186 9.08 6.42 11.53
CA ASN A 186 9.36 7.83 11.79
C ASN A 186 10.80 8.22 11.40
N GLU A 187 11.77 7.33 11.64
CA GLU A 187 13.17 7.53 11.24
C GLU A 187 13.28 7.53 9.72
N PHE A 188 12.65 6.58 9.04
CA PHE A 188 12.58 6.54 7.58
C PHE A 188 11.95 7.82 7.00
N ILE A 189 10.82 8.29 7.55
CA ILE A 189 10.16 9.52 7.08
C ILE A 189 11.04 10.75 7.33
N LYS A 190 11.71 10.83 8.49
CA LYS A 190 12.62 11.92 8.83
C LYS A 190 13.79 11.96 7.84
N GLU A 191 14.42 10.83 7.59
CA GLU A 191 15.57 10.74 6.68
C GLU A 191 15.18 11.02 5.23
N MET A 192 14.04 10.49 4.77
CA MET A 192 13.51 10.79 3.44
C MET A 192 13.21 12.28 3.24
N LYS A 193 12.71 12.98 4.27
CA LYS A 193 12.51 14.44 4.21
C LYS A 193 13.83 15.19 4.16
N ARG A 194 14.80 14.80 5.00
CA ARG A 194 16.13 15.41 5.07
C ARG A 194 16.82 15.32 3.72
N ILE A 195 16.90 14.12 3.15
CA ILE A 195 17.54 13.88 1.85
C ILE A 195 16.81 14.58 0.71
N HIS A 196 15.47 14.58 0.71
CA HIS A 196 14.74 15.29 -0.35
C HIS A 196 15.00 16.79 -0.33
N HIS A 197 15.13 17.38 0.86
CA HIS A 197 15.51 18.78 1.01
C HIS A 197 16.93 19.03 0.52
N GLU A 198 17.90 18.22 0.97
CA GLU A 198 19.31 18.33 0.58
C GLU A 198 19.51 18.19 -0.94
N MET A 199 18.83 17.22 -1.57
CA MET A 199 18.82 17.09 -3.03
C MET A 199 18.22 18.31 -3.74
N GLU A 200 17.10 18.83 -3.24
CA GLU A 200 16.48 20.02 -3.84
C GLU A 200 17.40 21.25 -3.73
N GLU A 201 18.21 21.36 -2.68
CA GLU A 201 19.21 22.42 -2.52
C GLU A 201 20.38 22.22 -3.48
N ASN A 202 20.98 21.02 -3.49
CA ASN A 202 22.14 20.70 -4.34
C ASN A 202 21.84 20.79 -5.85
N ILE A 203 20.60 20.53 -6.27
CA ILE A 203 20.19 20.61 -7.68
C ILE A 203 19.86 22.06 -8.09
N ARG A 204 19.51 22.93 -7.13
CA ARG A 204 19.18 24.34 -7.40
C ARG A 204 20.39 25.28 -7.32
N SER A 205 21.44 24.88 -6.60
CA SER A 205 22.72 25.60 -6.50
C SER A 205 23.53 25.44 -7.77
#